data_AF-A0A1X7PBE1-F1
#
_entry.id   AF-A0A1X7PBE1-F1
#
_cell.length_a   1.000
_cell.length_b   1.000
_cell.length_c   1.000
_cell.angle_alpha   90.00
_cell.angle_beta   90.00
_cell.angle_gamma   90.00
#
_symmetry.space_group_name_H-M   'P 1'
#
loop_
_entity.id
_entity.type
_entity.pdbx_description
1 polymer ?
#
loop_
_entity_poly.entity_id
_entity_poly.type
_entity_poly.pdbx_seq_one_letter_code
_entity_poly.pdbx_strand_id
1 'polypeptide(L)'
;MSPGASSISARGSSMRRLSFHLLATSLLVFSAQSAFADSCYDLWYERNAIYDDNGYCFKTALGKRVFDNSDCYTSDPSFTKAEQRRIDQIRRQEKRLGCKVN
;
A
#
# COMPACT_ATOMS: atom_id res chain seq x y z
N MET A 1 -38.79 -55.07 -51.32
CA MET A 1 -38.46 -53.63 -51.26
C MET A 1 -38.12 -53.28 -49.82
N SER A 2 -36.89 -52.87 -49.56
CA SER A 2 -36.38 -52.29 -48.29
C SER A 2 -36.90 -50.84 -48.09
N PRO A 3 -36.46 -50.07 -47.07
CA PRO A 3 -36.65 -50.24 -45.61
C PRO A 3 -37.00 -48.88 -44.92
N GLY A 4 -37.01 -48.84 -43.58
CA GLY A 4 -36.78 -47.60 -42.79
C GLY A 4 -37.71 -47.47 -41.58
N ALA A 5 -37.31 -46.99 -40.42
CA ALA A 5 -36.02 -46.62 -39.85
C ALA A 5 -36.20 -46.64 -38.32
N SER A 6 -35.28 -47.25 -37.58
CA SER A 6 -35.28 -47.25 -36.12
C SER A 6 -34.81 -45.90 -35.59
N SER A 7 -35.56 -45.28 -34.67
CA SER A 7 -35.09 -44.16 -33.86
C SER A 7 -35.05 -44.57 -32.39
N ILE A 8 -33.85 -44.60 -31.84
CA ILE A 8 -33.56 -44.85 -30.42
C ILE A 8 -33.65 -43.49 -29.71
N SER A 9 -34.59 -43.35 -28.77
CA SER A 9 -34.64 -42.20 -27.85
C SER A 9 -34.21 -42.66 -26.46
N ALA A 10 -33.00 -42.28 -26.06
CA ALA A 10 -32.47 -42.50 -24.73
C ALA A 10 -33.15 -41.53 -23.74
N ARG A 11 -33.97 -42.06 -22.83
CA ARG A 11 -34.59 -41.28 -21.75
C ARG A 11 -33.58 -41.20 -20.59
N GLY A 12 -32.99 -40.02 -20.41
CA GLY A 12 -31.97 -39.74 -19.40
C GLY A 12 -32.46 -39.96 -17.97
N SER A 13 -31.61 -40.63 -17.18
CA SER A 13 -31.79 -40.91 -15.76
C SER A 13 -31.75 -39.63 -14.92
N SER A 14 -32.73 -39.50 -14.03
CA SER A 14 -32.85 -38.47 -12.99
C SER A 14 -31.54 -38.29 -12.21
N MET A 15 -30.90 -37.14 -12.39
CA MET A 15 -29.66 -36.79 -11.69
C MET A 15 -29.98 -36.38 -10.25
N ARG A 16 -29.46 -37.17 -9.32
CA ARG A 16 -29.60 -37.05 -7.87
C ARG A 16 -29.11 -35.68 -7.38
N ARG A 17 -29.84 -35.12 -6.42
CA ARG A 17 -29.52 -33.85 -5.72
C ARG A 17 -28.06 -33.87 -5.25
N LEU A 18 -27.24 -32.98 -5.80
CA LEU A 18 -25.85 -32.81 -5.32
C LEU A 18 -25.89 -32.18 -3.94
N SER A 19 -25.41 -32.95 -2.96
CA SER A 19 -25.14 -32.52 -1.60
C SER A 19 -24.06 -31.43 -1.60
N PHE A 20 -24.38 -30.26 -1.05
CA PHE A 20 -23.43 -29.18 -0.82
C PHE A 20 -22.45 -29.59 0.29
N HIS A 21 -21.22 -29.94 -0.09
CA HIS A 21 -20.14 -30.16 0.87
C HIS A 21 -19.64 -28.81 1.40
N LEU A 22 -19.79 -28.63 2.71
CA LEU A 22 -19.22 -27.55 3.52
C LEU A 22 -17.69 -27.57 3.43
N LEU A 23 -17.10 -26.65 2.69
CA LEU A 23 -15.68 -26.30 2.77
C LEU A 23 -15.57 -24.78 2.85
N ALA A 24 -15.67 -24.25 4.07
CA ALA A 24 -15.45 -22.84 4.37
C ALA A 24 -14.37 -22.73 5.45
N THR A 25 -13.12 -23.02 5.09
CA THR A 25 -11.96 -22.69 5.92
C THR A 25 -11.64 -21.21 5.73
N SER A 26 -11.68 -20.48 6.83
CA SER A 26 -11.56 -19.02 6.91
C SER A 26 -10.17 -18.52 6.47
N LEU A 27 -10.14 -17.60 5.50
CA LEU A 27 -8.98 -16.73 5.26
C LEU A 27 -9.19 -15.41 6.00
N LEU A 28 -8.60 -15.28 7.19
CA LEU A 28 -8.42 -13.97 7.84
C LEU A 28 -6.93 -13.64 7.87
N VAL A 29 -6.42 -13.17 6.73
CA VAL A 29 -5.11 -12.50 6.69
C VAL A 29 -5.40 -11.03 6.97
N PHE A 30 -5.20 -10.60 8.22
CA PHE A 30 -5.40 -9.21 8.62
C PHE A 30 -4.25 -8.36 8.08
N SER A 31 -4.53 -7.54 7.06
CA SER A 31 -3.55 -6.65 6.43
C SER A 31 -3.32 -5.40 7.27
N ALA A 32 -2.48 -5.50 8.31
CA ALA A 32 -2.05 -4.36 9.13
C ALA A 32 -1.17 -3.33 8.38
N GLN A 33 -0.93 -3.51 7.08
CA GLN A 33 0.06 -2.75 6.31
C GLN A 33 -0.36 -1.28 6.05
N SER A 34 -1.67 -0.99 5.96
CA SER A 34 -2.16 0.34 5.56
C SER A 34 -1.96 1.41 6.64
N ALA A 35 -2.34 1.12 7.89
CA ALA A 35 -2.21 2.08 9.00
C ALA A 35 -0.74 2.50 9.25
N PHE A 36 0.20 1.57 9.05
CA PHE A 36 1.62 1.90 9.15
C PHE A 36 2.11 2.76 7.98
N ALA A 37 1.61 2.52 6.76
CA ALA A 37 1.99 3.32 5.58
C ALA A 37 1.57 4.79 5.73
N ASP A 38 0.35 5.06 6.20
CA ASP A 38 -0.12 6.42 6.47
C ASP A 38 0.74 7.09 7.55
N SER A 39 0.99 6.40 8.67
CA SER A 39 1.86 6.91 9.73
C SER A 39 3.30 7.17 9.27
N CYS A 40 3.80 6.39 8.32
CA CYS A 40 5.12 6.57 7.74
C CYS A 40 5.18 7.80 6.82
N TYR A 41 4.13 8.02 6.03
CA TYR A 41 4.04 9.20 5.18
C TYR A 41 3.96 10.47 6.03
N ASP A 42 3.17 10.47 7.09
CA ASP A 42 3.05 11.62 8.00
C ASP A 42 4.38 11.97 8.67
N LEU A 43 5.11 10.96 9.15
CA LEU A 43 6.45 11.15 9.73
C LEU A 43 7.44 11.66 8.69
N TRP A 44 7.42 11.09 7.48
CA TRP A 44 8.26 11.57 6.39
C TRP A 44 7.92 13.03 6.07
N TYR A 45 6.65 13.37 5.95
CA TYR A 45 6.19 14.72 5.65
C TYR A 45 6.65 15.70 6.73
N GLU A 46 6.38 15.41 8.00
CA GLU A 46 6.77 16.27 9.12
C GLU A 46 8.29 16.51 9.16
N ARG A 47 9.10 15.46 8.98
CA ARG A 47 10.55 15.62 8.92
C ARG A 47 10.95 16.52 7.76
N ASN A 48 10.37 16.32 6.57
CA ASN A 48 10.76 17.08 5.39
C ASN A 48 10.20 18.52 5.41
N ALA A 49 9.08 18.80 6.08
CA ALA A 49 8.61 20.16 6.31
C ALA A 49 9.65 20.99 7.10
N ILE A 50 10.32 20.39 8.09
CA ILE A 50 11.44 21.07 8.80
C ILE A 50 12.60 21.37 7.82
N TYR A 51 12.86 20.49 6.85
CA TYR A 51 13.90 20.75 5.84
C TYR A 51 13.50 21.89 4.89
N ASP A 52 12.24 21.89 4.47
CA ASP A 52 11.63 22.90 3.61
C ASP A 52 11.69 24.29 4.27
N ASP A 53 11.25 24.39 5.51
CA ASP A 53 11.29 25.61 6.34
C ASP A 53 12.73 26.17 6.49
N ASN A 54 13.74 25.32 6.35
CA ASN A 54 15.16 25.69 6.42
C ASN A 54 15.84 25.80 5.03
N GLY A 55 15.05 25.85 3.95
CA GLY A 55 15.48 26.19 2.60
C GLY A 55 16.05 25.03 1.78
N TYR A 56 15.74 23.77 2.14
CA TYR A 56 16.28 22.60 1.46
C TYR A 56 15.69 22.39 0.06
N CYS A 57 16.56 22.30 -0.95
CA CYS A 57 16.16 21.96 -2.31
C CYS A 57 16.00 20.45 -2.51
N PHE A 58 14.75 19.97 -2.55
CA PHE A 58 14.45 18.55 -2.72
C PHE A 58 14.88 18.01 -4.09
N LYS A 59 15.60 16.88 -4.08
CA LYS A 59 16.10 16.25 -5.32
C LYS A 59 15.26 15.06 -5.78
N THR A 60 14.55 14.41 -4.87
CA THR A 60 13.74 13.22 -5.17
C THR A 60 12.44 13.61 -5.87
N ALA A 61 11.90 12.68 -6.69
CA ALA A 61 10.63 12.93 -7.38
C ALA A 61 9.46 13.14 -6.40
N LEU A 62 9.44 12.42 -5.27
CA LEU A 62 8.43 12.62 -4.23
C LEU A 62 8.59 13.99 -3.55
N GLY A 63 9.81 14.38 -3.15
CA GLY A 63 10.05 15.66 -2.50
C GLY A 63 9.63 16.84 -3.36
N LYS A 64 10.07 16.87 -4.64
CA LYS A 64 9.69 17.91 -5.61
C LYS A 64 8.20 18.02 -5.91
N ARG A 65 7.44 16.95 -5.69
CA ARG A 65 5.99 16.94 -5.91
C ARG A 65 5.22 17.44 -4.69
N VAL A 66 5.76 17.23 -3.50
CA VAL A 66 5.07 17.54 -2.23
C VAL A 66 5.44 18.93 -1.71
N PHE A 67 6.69 19.34 -1.89
CA PHE A 67 7.23 20.62 -1.43
C PHE A 67 7.53 21.53 -2.61
N ASP A 68 7.31 22.83 -2.43
CA ASP A 68 7.71 23.82 -3.43
C ASP A 68 9.24 23.96 -3.41
N ASN A 69 9.85 23.94 -4.59
CA ASN A 69 11.29 24.09 -4.76
C ASN A 69 11.64 25.46 -5.36
N SER A 70 10.66 26.36 -5.55
CA SER A 70 10.86 27.62 -6.25
C SER A 70 11.68 28.65 -5.47
N ASP A 71 11.70 28.55 -4.15
CA ASP A 71 12.34 29.48 -3.20
C ASP A 71 13.42 28.82 -2.32
N CYS A 72 13.70 27.54 -2.53
CA CYS A 72 14.78 26.84 -1.84
C CYS A 72 16.16 27.43 -2.21
N TYR A 73 17.12 27.36 -1.29
CA TYR A 73 18.44 28.00 -1.47
C TYR A 73 19.64 27.18 -0.98
N THR A 74 19.43 26.02 -0.35
CA THR A 74 20.52 25.18 0.15
C THR A 74 20.27 23.68 -0.08
N SER A 75 21.35 22.90 -0.05
CA SER A 75 21.26 21.43 0.04
C SER A 75 21.76 20.88 1.38
N ASP A 76 22.17 21.77 2.28
CA ASP A 76 22.65 21.46 3.62
C ASP A 76 22.11 22.51 4.62
N PRO A 77 20.81 22.42 4.97
CA PRO A 77 20.18 23.32 5.93
C PRO A 77 20.79 23.15 7.31
N SER A 78 20.94 24.26 8.03
CA SER A 78 21.25 24.24 9.45
C SER A 78 19.96 24.24 10.26
N PHE A 79 19.95 23.51 11.37
CA PHE A 79 18.77 23.39 12.23
C PHE A 79 19.03 23.99 13.61
N THR A 80 18.00 24.53 14.23
CA THR A 80 18.00 24.79 15.67
C THR A 80 18.14 23.48 16.45
N LYS A 81 18.53 23.59 17.72
CA LYS A 81 18.58 22.42 18.62
C LYS A 81 17.21 21.74 18.77
N ALA A 82 16.11 22.47 18.65
CA ALA A 82 14.77 21.92 18.79
C ALA A 82 14.37 21.11 17.55
N GLU A 83 14.58 21.66 16.36
CA GLU A 83 14.34 20.98 15.08
C GLU A 83 15.18 19.73 14.95
N GLN A 84 16.48 19.80 15.25
CA GLN A 84 17.35 18.61 15.20
C GLN A 84 16.84 17.51 16.14
N ARG A 85 16.42 17.85 17.35
CA ARG A 85 15.81 16.88 18.28
C ARG A 85 14.54 16.26 17.71
N ARG A 86 13.71 17.05 17.03
CA ARG A 86 12.46 16.56 16.41
C ARG A 86 12.76 15.64 15.22
N ILE A 87 13.68 16.02 14.33
CA ILE A 87 14.16 15.19 13.22
C ILE A 87 14.66 13.84 13.76
N ASP A 88 15.47 13.84 14.83
CA ASP A 88 16.00 12.61 15.40
C ASP A 88 14.92 11.73 16.03
N GLN A 89 13.91 12.32 16.67
CA GLN A 89 12.73 11.60 17.19
C GLN A 89 11.95 10.93 16.06
N ILE A 90 11.66 11.67 14.98
CA ILE A 90 10.94 11.16 13.82
C ILE A 90 11.72 10.01 13.18
N ARG A 91 13.02 10.17 12.94
CA ARG A 91 13.88 9.11 12.38
C ARG A 91 13.88 7.82 13.22
N ARG A 92 13.86 7.95 14.55
CA ARG A 92 13.72 6.77 15.43
C ARG A 92 12.37 6.08 15.26
N GLN A 93 11.29 6.86 15.12
CA GLN A 93 9.96 6.31 14.91
C GLN A 93 9.82 5.66 13.52
N GLU A 94 10.31 6.31 12.47
CA GLU A 94 10.34 5.76 11.11
C GLU A 94 11.08 4.42 11.09
N LYS A 95 12.24 4.34 11.78
CA LYS A 95 13.00 3.09 11.93
C LYS A 95 12.20 2.02 12.66
N ARG A 96 11.52 2.38 13.78
CA ARG A 96 10.69 1.45 14.56
C ARG A 96 9.54 0.86 13.73
N LEU A 97 8.94 1.68 12.87
CA LEU A 97 7.82 1.30 12.01
C LEU A 97 8.25 0.64 10.69
N GLY A 98 9.55 0.60 10.40
CA GLY A 98 10.08 0.05 9.14
C GLY A 98 9.66 0.88 7.92
N CYS A 99 9.55 2.19 8.07
CA CYS A 99 9.08 3.09 7.01
C CYS A 99 9.98 3.06 5.78
N LYS A 100 9.34 3.04 4.61
CA LYS A 100 9.99 3.04 3.29
C LYS A 100 9.33 4.08 2.39
N VAL A 101 9.39 5.33 2.82
CA VAL A 101 8.87 6.47 2.05
C VAL A 101 10.01 7.00 1.19
N ASN A 102 10.12 6.42 -0.01
CA ASN A 102 11.10 6.69 -1.07
C ASN A 102 12.57 6.41 -0.74
#